data_AF-A0A7X9JMX6-F1
#
_entry.id   AF-A0A7X9JMX6-F1
#
_cell.length_a   1.000
_cell.length_b   1.000
_cell.length_c   1.000
_cell.angle_alpha   90.00
_cell.angle_beta   90.00
_cell.angle_gamma   90.00
#
_symmetry.space_group_name_H-M   'P 1'
#
loop_
_entity.id
_entity.type
_entity.pdbx_description
1 polymer ?
#
loop_
_entity_poly.entity_id
_entity_poly.type
_entity_poly.pdbx_seq_one_letter_code
_entity_poly.pdbx_strand_id
1 'polypeptide(L)'
;PILKQSLELGRSFITIEYQQKPLPLFLLWKGILYFLLKNDEYRYLIGPVSISNSYSTASKALITAFIKKYYYENDFKNFVHPRTNFDPKLPEIDTEILLSTTDDDLSNLDKLIEEIELNNVKIPVLLKKYLKLNARILGFNLDPNFNDALDGLILLDLFNVPQDVVLSLSKEFNDSDILKRFENVNR
;
A
#
# COMPACT_ATOMS: atom_id res chain seq x y z
N PRO A 1 20.71 -5.75 -3.36
CA PRO A 1 20.82 -4.27 -3.18
C PRO A 1 19.63 -3.69 -2.41
N ILE A 2 18.39 -4.03 -2.80
CA ILE A 2 17.14 -3.46 -2.26
C ILE A 2 17.05 -3.52 -0.73
N LEU A 3 17.21 -4.70 -0.12
CA LEU A 3 17.14 -4.85 1.34
C LEU A 3 18.16 -3.98 2.11
N LYS A 4 19.36 -3.77 1.55
CA LYS A 4 20.40 -2.93 2.20
C LYS A 4 20.03 -1.45 2.22
N GLN A 5 19.11 -1.03 1.36
CA GLN A 5 18.61 0.35 1.25
C GLN A 5 17.13 0.43 1.66
N SER A 6 16.62 -0.58 2.38
CA SER A 6 15.22 -0.64 2.81
C SER A 6 15.08 -0.21 4.26
N LEU A 7 14.04 0.57 4.53
CA LEU A 7 13.51 0.79 5.88
C LEU A 7 12.26 -0.09 6.04
N GLU A 8 12.22 -0.90 7.09
CA GLU A 8 11.03 -1.71 7.41
C GLU A 8 10.08 -0.92 8.31
N LEU A 9 8.82 -0.81 7.89
CA LEU A 9 7.73 -0.31 8.72
C LEU A 9 7.07 -1.47 9.45
N GLY A 10 7.09 -1.36 10.78
CA GLY A 10 6.29 -2.20 11.66
C GLY A 10 4.86 -1.68 11.80
N ARG A 11 4.32 -1.79 13.01
CA ARG A 11 2.93 -1.46 13.30
C ARG A 11 2.74 0.04 13.43
N SER A 12 1.83 0.59 12.63
CA SER A 12 1.28 1.93 12.83
C SER A 12 0.05 1.85 13.73
N PHE A 13 -0.02 2.69 14.76
CA PHE A 13 -1.24 2.84 15.56
C PHE A 13 -1.56 4.33 15.77
N ILE A 14 -2.85 4.64 15.81
CA ILE A 14 -3.38 5.96 16.15
C ILE A 14 -4.32 5.72 17.33
N THR A 15 -4.19 6.52 18.39
CA THR A 15 -5.06 6.36 19.57
C THR A 15 -6.50 6.70 19.21
N ILE A 16 -7.46 6.12 19.93
CA ILE A 16 -8.87 6.10 19.54
C ILE A 16 -9.46 7.51 19.37
N GLU A 17 -8.96 8.48 20.15
CA GLU A 17 -9.36 9.89 20.13
C GLU A 17 -8.98 10.59 18.82
N TYR A 18 -8.00 10.04 18.09
CA TYR A 18 -7.45 10.57 16.85
C TYR A 18 -7.79 9.71 15.62
N GLN A 19 -8.39 8.53 15.81
CA GLN A 19 -8.86 7.70 14.69
C GLN A 19 -9.98 8.38 13.91
N GLN A 20 -10.17 7.95 12.65
CA GLN A 20 -11.16 8.51 11.71
C GLN A 20 -10.97 10.00 11.37
N LYS A 21 -9.94 10.64 11.92
CA LYS A 21 -9.51 11.99 11.55
C LYS A 21 -8.48 11.90 10.41
N PRO A 22 -8.53 12.79 9.41
CA PRO A 22 -7.57 12.78 8.31
C PRO A 22 -6.16 13.20 8.75
N LEU A 23 -6.07 14.12 9.72
CA LEU A 23 -4.82 14.77 10.11
C LEU A 23 -3.77 13.80 10.71
N PRO A 24 -4.09 12.89 11.64
CA PRO A 24 -3.08 12.04 12.28
C PRO A 24 -2.37 11.12 11.29
N LEU A 25 -3.13 10.50 10.39
CA LEU A 25 -2.54 9.66 9.35
C LEU A 25 -1.71 10.48 8.37
N PHE A 26 -2.18 11.67 7.99
CA PHE A 26 -1.43 12.60 7.16
C PHE A 26 -0.08 12.98 7.80
N LEU A 27 -0.06 13.34 9.08
CA LEU A 27 1.17 13.69 9.81
C LEU A 27 2.14 12.52 9.95
N LEU A 28 1.63 11.31 10.23
CA LEU A 28 2.45 10.10 10.28
C LEU A 28 3.18 9.88 8.95
N TRP A 29 2.42 9.92 7.85
CA TRP A 29 2.98 9.77 6.51
C TRP A 29 3.97 10.87 6.13
N LYS A 30 3.65 12.12 6.49
CA LYS A 30 4.54 13.26 6.30
C LYS A 30 5.86 13.05 7.03
N GLY A 31 5.84 12.58 8.27
CA GLY A 31 7.04 12.27 9.06
C GLY A 31 7.89 11.16 8.43
N ILE A 32 7.26 10.06 8.02
CA ILE A 32 7.97 8.93 7.37
C ILE A 32 8.64 9.39 6.08
N LEU A 33 7.92 10.10 5.21
CA LEU A 33 8.47 10.58 3.95
C LEU A 33 9.58 11.60 4.19
N TYR A 34 9.41 12.55 5.11
CA TYR A 34 10.47 13.50 5.45
C TYR A 34 11.74 12.81 5.95
N PHE A 35 11.60 11.82 6.85
CA PHE A 35 12.72 11.03 7.33
C PHE A 35 13.43 10.32 6.17
N LEU A 36 12.70 9.62 5.31
CA LEU A 36 13.26 8.93 4.16
C LEU A 36 14.02 9.89 3.24
N LEU A 37 13.46 11.07 2.98
CA LEU A 37 14.05 12.10 2.11
C LEU A 37 15.34 12.71 2.67
N LYS A 38 15.51 12.73 3.99
CA LYS A 38 16.71 13.24 4.66
C LYS A 38 17.83 12.23 4.84
N ASN A 39 17.53 10.95 4.68
CA ASN A 39 18.48 9.86 4.88
C ASN A 39 18.67 9.12 3.55
N ASP A 40 19.73 9.48 2.83
CA ASP A 40 19.98 9.02 1.46
C ASP A 40 20.36 7.54 1.37
N GLU A 41 20.71 6.91 2.49
CA GLU A 41 20.94 5.47 2.55
C GLU A 41 19.66 4.64 2.34
N TYR A 42 18.48 5.19 2.63
CA TYR A 42 17.19 4.48 2.50
C TYR A 42 16.46 4.88 1.22
N ARG A 43 16.41 4.00 0.23
CA ARG A 43 15.64 4.18 -1.01
C ARG A 43 14.24 3.55 -0.94
N TYR A 44 14.13 2.44 -0.21
CA TYR A 44 12.93 1.61 -0.23
C TYR A 44 12.25 1.60 1.13
N LEU A 45 10.93 1.47 1.11
CA LEU A 45 10.11 1.20 2.29
C LEU A 45 9.47 -0.17 2.09
N ILE A 46 9.59 -1.04 3.09
CA ILE A 46 8.99 -2.37 3.08
C ILE A 46 8.19 -2.60 4.36
N GLY A 47 7.25 -3.55 4.33
CA GLY A 47 6.48 -3.92 5.52
C GLY A 47 5.15 -4.55 5.15
N PRO A 48 4.42 -5.13 6.12
CA PRO A 48 3.08 -5.62 5.87
C PRO A 48 2.07 -4.46 5.86
N VAL A 49 1.10 -4.53 4.96
CA VAL A 49 -0.14 -3.77 5.07
C VAL A 49 -1.31 -4.73 5.16
N SER A 50 -2.12 -4.58 6.20
CA SER A 50 -3.17 -5.55 6.53
C SER A 50 -4.54 -5.15 5.99
N ILE A 51 -5.26 -6.13 5.46
CA ILE A 51 -6.69 -6.11 5.20
C ILE A 51 -7.35 -6.87 6.34
N SER A 52 -8.20 -6.18 7.12
CA SER A 52 -8.86 -6.76 8.29
C SER A 52 -9.63 -8.03 7.94
N ASN A 53 -9.68 -8.99 8.86
CA ASN A 53 -10.51 -10.17 8.70
C ASN A 53 -12.01 -9.85 8.66
N SER A 54 -12.41 -8.66 9.11
CA SER A 54 -13.80 -8.18 9.03
C SER A 54 -14.34 -7.99 7.61
N TYR A 55 -13.46 -7.89 6.60
CA TYR A 55 -13.90 -7.83 5.19
C TYR A 55 -14.45 -9.19 4.76
N SER A 56 -15.47 -9.17 3.91
CA SER A 56 -16.00 -10.38 3.30
C SER A 56 -14.94 -11.09 2.44
N THR A 57 -15.11 -12.40 2.23
CA THR A 57 -14.25 -13.17 1.33
C THR A 57 -14.29 -12.61 -0.10
N ALA A 58 -15.45 -12.13 -0.55
CA ALA A 58 -15.65 -11.45 -1.83
C ALA A 58 -14.77 -10.21 -1.96
N SER A 59 -14.83 -9.30 -0.98
CA SER A 59 -14.01 -8.10 -0.98
C SER A 59 -12.52 -8.40 -0.90
N LYS A 60 -12.09 -9.34 -0.05
CA LYS A 60 -10.69 -9.77 0.03
C LYS A 60 -10.21 -10.28 -1.34
N ALA A 61 -11.00 -11.12 -2.01
CA ALA A 61 -10.65 -11.64 -3.32
C ALA A 61 -10.55 -10.55 -4.39
N LEU A 62 -11.53 -9.66 -4.48
CA LEU A 62 -11.51 -8.54 -5.43
C LEU A 62 -10.32 -7.62 -5.20
N ILE A 63 -10.04 -7.24 -3.95
CA ILE A 63 -8.88 -6.42 -3.60
C ILE A 63 -7.58 -7.13 -4.01
N THR A 64 -7.44 -8.42 -3.68
CA THR A 64 -6.22 -9.16 -4.06
C THR A 64 -6.07 -9.33 -5.56
N ALA A 65 -7.16 -9.58 -6.29
CA ALA A 65 -7.13 -9.79 -7.73
C ALA A 65 -6.84 -8.48 -8.48
N PHE A 66 -7.41 -7.36 -8.03
CA PHE A 66 -7.06 -6.03 -8.53
C PHE A 66 -5.56 -5.74 -8.32
N ILE A 67 -5.06 -5.96 -7.11
CA ILE A 67 -3.63 -5.77 -6.81
C ILE A 67 -2.74 -6.69 -7.66
N LYS A 68 -3.10 -7.98 -7.78
CA LYS A 68 -2.38 -8.95 -8.62
C LYS A 68 -2.27 -8.47 -10.06
N LYS A 69 -3.32 -7.85 -10.58
CA LYS A 69 -3.38 -7.36 -11.97
C LYS A 69 -2.56 -6.09 -12.19
N TYR A 70 -2.64 -5.12 -11.27
CA TYR A 70 -2.12 -3.76 -11.52
C TYR A 70 -0.89 -3.38 -10.68
N TYR A 71 -0.76 -3.91 -9.47
CA TYR A 71 0.24 -3.47 -8.47
C TYR A 71 1.24 -4.55 -8.05
N TYR A 72 1.14 -5.77 -8.55
CA TYR A 72 1.97 -6.89 -8.12
C TYR A 72 3.33 -6.92 -8.80
N GLU A 73 4.39 -7.14 -8.03
CA GLU A 73 5.75 -7.21 -8.57
C GLU A 73 6.21 -8.65 -8.74
N ASN A 74 6.23 -9.10 -10.00
CA ASN A 74 6.53 -10.50 -10.34
C ASN A 74 8.02 -10.83 -10.24
N ASP A 75 8.89 -9.82 -10.30
CA ASP A 75 10.34 -10.00 -10.21
C ASP A 75 10.78 -10.60 -8.85
N PHE A 76 9.95 -10.44 -7.80
CA PHE A 76 10.24 -10.95 -6.45
C PHE A 76 9.63 -12.31 -6.13
N LYS A 77 8.92 -12.95 -7.07
CA LYS A 77 8.16 -14.20 -6.81
C LYS A 77 9.01 -15.37 -6.28
N ASN A 78 10.29 -15.40 -6.61
CA ASN A 78 11.24 -16.45 -6.18
C ASN A 78 11.94 -16.11 -4.85
N PHE A 79 11.71 -14.92 -4.31
CA PHE A 79 12.38 -14.42 -3.10
C PHE A 79 11.39 -14.22 -1.95
N VAL A 80 10.10 -14.02 -2.24
CA VAL A 80 9.05 -13.78 -1.26
C VAL A 80 8.05 -14.93 -1.31
N HIS A 81 7.93 -15.65 -0.19
CA HIS A 81 6.98 -16.74 -0.05
C HIS A 81 6.12 -16.53 1.20
N PRO A 82 4.78 -16.66 1.09
CA PRO A 82 3.93 -16.58 2.25
C PRO A 82 4.14 -17.78 3.18
N ARG A 83 3.97 -17.56 4.48
CA ARG A 83 3.98 -18.64 5.47
C ARG A 83 2.65 -19.37 5.49
N THR A 84 1.57 -18.62 5.33
CA THR A 84 0.20 -19.13 5.23
C THR A 84 -0.42 -18.58 3.95
N ASN A 85 -0.77 -19.48 3.03
CA ASN A 85 -1.39 -19.10 1.77
C ASN A 85 -2.80 -18.56 1.99
N PHE A 86 -3.13 -17.50 1.26
CA PHE A 86 -4.50 -17.05 1.07
C PHE A 86 -5.03 -17.59 -0.26
N ASP A 87 -6.06 -18.45 -0.17
CA ASP A 87 -6.74 -19.03 -1.33
C ASP A 87 -8.23 -18.63 -1.31
N PRO A 88 -8.60 -17.52 -1.98
CA PRO A 88 -9.99 -17.11 -2.04
C PRO A 88 -10.80 -18.08 -2.90
N LYS A 89 -11.74 -18.79 -2.30
CA LYS A 89 -12.67 -19.71 -2.98
C LYS A 89 -13.78 -18.97 -3.72
N LEU A 90 -13.43 -18.10 -4.67
CA LEU A 90 -14.41 -17.47 -5.56
C LEU A 90 -14.22 -17.94 -6.99
N PRO A 91 -15.29 -18.12 -7.77
CA PRO A 91 -15.17 -18.43 -9.18
C PRO A 91 -14.35 -17.35 -9.88
N GLU A 92 -13.26 -17.73 -10.55
CA GLU A 92 -12.36 -16.78 -11.24
C GLU A 92 -13.13 -15.92 -12.26
N ILE A 93 -14.13 -16.50 -12.93
CA ILE A 93 -14.98 -15.84 -13.94
C ILE A 93 -15.71 -14.62 -13.37
N ASP A 94 -16.27 -14.72 -12.16
CA ASP A 94 -17.02 -13.63 -11.54
C ASP A 94 -16.09 -12.47 -11.15
N THR A 95 -14.86 -12.81 -10.74
CA THR A 95 -13.86 -11.82 -10.31
C THR A 95 -13.32 -11.03 -11.50
N GLU A 96 -13.01 -11.67 -12.63
CA GLU A 96 -12.51 -10.97 -13.82
C GLU A 96 -13.53 -10.00 -14.42
N ILE A 97 -14.80 -10.40 -14.47
CA ILE A 97 -15.89 -9.55 -14.98
C ILE A 97 -16.03 -8.30 -14.10
N LEU A 98 -16.08 -8.47 -12.77
CA LEU A 98 -16.16 -7.34 -11.83
C LEU A 98 -14.93 -6.43 -11.90
N LEU A 99 -13.73 -7.00 -12.10
CA LEU A 99 -12.53 -6.18 -12.27
C LEU A 99 -12.52 -5.42 -13.59
N SER A 100 -13.13 -5.94 -14.64
CA SER A 100 -13.22 -5.26 -15.94
C SER A 100 -13.97 -3.93 -15.86
N THR A 101 -14.87 -3.76 -14.89
CA THR A 101 -15.61 -2.51 -14.67
C THR A 101 -14.83 -1.47 -13.87
N THR A 102 -13.63 -1.79 -13.40
CA THR A 102 -12.82 -0.86 -12.58
C THR A 102 -11.89 0.01 -13.41
N ASP A 103 -11.57 -0.38 -14.64
CA ASP A 103 -10.70 0.37 -15.56
C ASP A 103 -9.32 0.77 -14.98
N ASP A 104 -8.71 -0.06 -14.11
CA ASP A 104 -7.47 0.27 -13.37
C ASP A 104 -7.61 1.51 -12.44
N ASP A 105 -8.84 1.93 -12.14
CA ASP A 105 -9.10 3.02 -11.21
C ASP A 105 -9.36 2.48 -9.81
N LEU A 106 -8.44 2.78 -8.90
CA LEU A 106 -8.56 2.47 -7.49
C LEU A 106 -9.84 3.05 -6.87
N SER A 107 -10.37 4.15 -7.40
CA SER A 107 -11.63 4.78 -6.96
C SER A 107 -12.85 3.98 -7.38
N ASN A 108 -12.81 3.30 -8.53
CA ASN A 108 -13.88 2.41 -8.97
C ASN A 108 -13.87 1.11 -8.17
N LEU A 109 -12.69 0.56 -7.88
CA LEU A 109 -12.58 -0.56 -6.92
C LEU A 109 -13.13 -0.17 -5.54
N ASP A 110 -12.82 1.04 -5.07
CA ASP A 110 -13.29 1.54 -3.77
C ASP A 110 -14.82 1.56 -3.66
N LYS A 111 -15.51 1.98 -4.73
CA LYS A 111 -16.98 1.97 -4.81
C LYS A 111 -17.53 0.55 -4.86
N LEU A 112 -16.90 -0.33 -5.63
CA LEU A 112 -17.31 -1.73 -5.72
C LEU A 112 -17.22 -2.44 -4.36
N ILE A 113 -16.15 -2.19 -3.60
CA ILE A 113 -16.00 -2.72 -2.24
C ILE A 113 -17.04 -2.12 -1.28
N GLU A 114 -17.31 -0.82 -1.40
CA GLU A 114 -18.36 -0.14 -0.62
C GLU A 114 -19.75 -0.75 -0.87
N GLU A 115 -20.06 -1.15 -2.11
CA GLU A 115 -21.33 -1.81 -2.47
C GLU A 115 -21.47 -3.24 -1.93
N ILE A 116 -20.35 -3.95 -1.75
CA ILE A 116 -20.33 -5.35 -1.27
C ILE A 116 -20.37 -5.42 0.27
N GLU A 117 -19.70 -4.49 0.94
CA GLU A 117 -19.56 -4.51 2.40
C GLU A 117 -20.80 -3.94 3.10
N LEU A 118 -21.38 -4.71 4.03
CA LEU A 118 -22.59 -4.34 4.79
C LEU A 118 -22.48 -3.02 5.56
N ASN A 119 -21.25 -2.58 5.87
CA ASN A 119 -20.97 -1.36 6.63
C ASN A 119 -20.49 -0.20 5.74
N ASN A 120 -20.64 -0.29 4.42
CA ASN A 120 -20.12 0.69 3.45
C ASN A 120 -18.62 0.96 3.65
N VAL A 121 -17.87 -0.07 4.03
CA VAL A 121 -16.43 0.03 4.25
C VAL A 121 -15.72 0.00 2.90
N LYS A 122 -14.73 0.87 2.77
CA LYS A 122 -13.90 1.07 1.57
C LYS A 122 -12.64 0.24 1.62
N ILE A 123 -11.78 0.35 0.61
CA ILE A 123 -10.44 -0.26 0.67
C ILE A 123 -9.72 0.25 1.94
N PRO A 124 -8.95 -0.60 2.66
CA PRO A 124 -8.20 -0.16 3.83
C PRO A 124 -7.36 1.09 3.53
N VAL A 125 -7.54 2.13 4.35
CA VAL A 125 -6.99 3.48 4.08
C VAL A 125 -5.47 3.45 3.89
N LEU A 126 -4.76 2.63 4.68
CA LEU A 126 -3.31 2.47 4.54
C LEU A 126 -2.92 1.82 3.21
N LEU A 127 -3.58 0.74 2.83
CA LEU A 127 -3.35 0.07 1.55
C LEU A 127 -3.58 1.06 0.40
N LYS A 128 -4.72 1.76 0.40
CA LYS A 128 -5.04 2.80 -0.59
C LYS A 128 -3.95 3.88 -0.66
N LYS A 129 -3.39 4.28 0.49
CA LYS A 129 -2.33 5.29 0.55
C LYS A 129 -1.01 4.78 -0.06
N TYR A 130 -0.61 3.53 0.21
CA TYR A 130 0.57 2.93 -0.41
C TYR A 130 0.42 2.82 -1.93
N LEU A 131 -0.72 2.34 -2.43
CA LEU A 131 -0.96 2.20 -3.87
C LEU A 131 -0.91 3.56 -4.59
N LYS A 132 -1.46 4.62 -3.98
CA LYS A 132 -1.37 6.00 -4.49
C LYS A 132 0.05 6.57 -4.53
N LEU A 133 0.98 5.99 -3.76
CA LEU A 133 2.41 6.35 -3.81
C LEU A 133 3.19 5.45 -4.77
N ASN A 134 2.50 4.67 -5.62
CA ASN A 134 3.08 3.69 -6.54
C ASN A 134 3.84 2.55 -5.83
N ALA A 135 3.46 2.22 -4.58
CA ALA A 135 3.98 1.02 -3.95
C ALA A 135 3.53 -0.24 -4.72
N ARG A 136 4.43 -1.21 -4.81
CA ARG A 136 4.17 -2.54 -5.36
C ARG A 136 3.89 -3.53 -4.24
N ILE A 137 3.18 -4.61 -4.56
CA ILE A 137 2.92 -5.71 -3.63
C ILE A 137 3.72 -6.93 -4.07
N LEU A 138 4.46 -7.52 -3.13
CA LEU A 138 5.38 -8.64 -3.39
C LEU A 138 4.77 -10.00 -3.08
N GLY A 139 3.67 -10.04 -2.33
CA GLY A 139 3.04 -11.28 -1.89
C GLY A 139 1.92 -11.04 -0.89
N PHE A 140 1.07 -12.05 -0.71
CA PHE A 140 -0.03 -12.04 0.24
C PHE A 140 0.11 -13.18 1.25
N ASN A 141 -0.14 -12.90 2.53
CA ASN A 141 -0.05 -13.87 3.61
C ASN A 141 -1.26 -13.74 4.54
N LEU A 142 -1.85 -14.86 4.96
CA LEU A 142 -2.82 -14.85 6.05
C LEU A 142 -2.06 -14.88 7.39
N ASP A 143 -2.33 -13.97 8.31
CA ASP A 143 -1.66 -13.92 9.63
C ASP A 143 -2.59 -14.35 10.78
N PRO A 144 -2.50 -15.62 11.25
CA PRO A 144 -3.26 -16.10 12.40
C PRO A 144 -2.94 -15.37 13.70
N ASN A 145 -1.74 -14.78 13.82
CA ASN A 145 -1.33 -14.05 15.02
C ASN A 145 -1.88 -12.61 15.03
N PHE A 146 -2.55 -12.20 13.95
CA PHE A 146 -3.16 -10.89 13.81
C PHE A 146 -4.63 -11.01 13.36
N ASN A 147 -5.40 -11.85 14.06
CA ASN A 147 -6.84 -12.04 13.86
C ASN A 147 -7.20 -12.53 12.44
N ASP A 148 -6.36 -13.40 11.86
CA ASP A 148 -6.50 -13.88 10.48
C ASP A 148 -6.59 -12.74 9.44
N ALA A 149 -5.87 -11.65 9.70
CA ALA A 149 -5.75 -10.56 8.72
C ALA A 149 -5.02 -11.05 7.47
N LEU A 150 -5.40 -10.47 6.33
CA LEU A 150 -4.73 -10.71 5.07
C LEU A 150 -3.69 -9.61 4.85
N ASP A 151 -2.42 -9.96 4.95
CA ASP A 151 -1.32 -9.03 4.75
C ASP A 151 -0.84 -9.04 3.31
N GLY A 152 -0.59 -7.85 2.77
CA GLY A 152 0.22 -7.65 1.57
C GLY A 152 1.61 -7.13 1.95
N LEU A 153 2.68 -7.77 1.49
CA LEU A 153 4.03 -7.23 1.65
C LEU A 153 4.24 -6.12 0.63
N ILE A 154 4.41 -4.88 1.10
CA ILE A 154 4.67 -3.73 0.22
C ILE A 154 6.16 -3.57 -0.09
N LEU A 155 6.42 -2.99 -1.25
CA LEU A 155 7.69 -2.39 -1.64
C LEU A 155 7.39 -1.03 -2.26
N LEU A 156 7.78 0.04 -1.58
CA LEU A 156 7.72 1.40 -2.11
C LEU A 156 9.14 1.83 -2.48
N ASP A 157 9.34 2.21 -3.74
CA ASP A 157 10.55 2.89 -4.20
C ASP A 157 10.33 4.40 -4.11
N LEU A 158 11.17 5.11 -3.35
CA LEU A 158 11.06 6.56 -3.22
C LEU A 158 11.12 7.27 -4.57
N PHE A 159 11.87 6.76 -5.55
CA PHE A 159 11.96 7.39 -6.87
C PHE A 159 10.70 7.19 -7.73
N ASN A 160 9.79 6.30 -7.32
CA ASN A 160 8.51 6.11 -7.99
C ASN A 160 7.38 6.90 -7.31
N VAL A 161 7.66 7.58 -6.18
CA VAL A 161 6.68 8.43 -5.51
C VAL A 161 6.29 9.59 -6.45
N PRO A 162 4.99 9.90 -6.60
CA PRO A 162 4.55 11.01 -7.43
C PRO A 162 5.24 12.34 -7.10
N GLN A 163 5.68 13.05 -8.14
CA GLN A 163 6.50 14.26 -7.99
C GLN A 163 5.76 15.38 -7.24
N ASP A 164 4.44 15.49 -7.41
CA ASP A 164 3.59 16.44 -6.70
C ASP A 164 3.63 16.22 -5.18
N VAL A 165 3.68 14.96 -4.73
CA VAL A 165 3.83 14.62 -3.30
C VAL A 165 5.19 15.08 -2.78
N VAL A 166 6.27 14.82 -3.52
CA VAL A 166 7.63 15.26 -3.16
C VAL A 166 7.73 16.79 -3.11
N LEU A 167 7.19 17.48 -4.11
CA LEU A 167 7.17 18.94 -4.20
C LEU A 167 6.35 19.58 -3.07
N SER A 168 5.19 18.99 -2.73
CA SER A 168 4.36 19.46 -1.61
C SER A 168 5.13 19.37 -0.30
N LEU A 169 5.83 18.26 -0.05
CA LEU A 169 6.63 18.08 1.16
C LEU A 169 7.81 19.07 1.22
N SER A 170 8.57 19.23 0.14
CA SER A 170 9.70 20.18 0.11
C SER A 170 9.26 21.61 0.43
N LYS A 171 8.13 22.06 -0.14
CA LYS A 171 7.55 23.37 0.15
C LYS A 171 7.13 23.51 1.62
N GLU A 172 6.47 22.50 2.17
CA GLU A 172 6.00 22.55 3.55
C GLU A 172 7.13 22.58 4.59
N PHE A 173 8.27 21.98 4.29
CA PHE A 173 9.44 21.97 5.18
C PHE A 173 10.44 23.11 4.90
N ASN A 174 10.19 23.94 3.87
CA ASN A 174 11.13 24.96 3.38
C ASN A 174 12.53 24.40 3.10
N ASP A 175 12.57 23.21 2.49
CA ASP A 175 13.79 22.42 2.38
C ASP A 175 14.01 21.98 0.92
N SER A 176 14.80 22.77 0.19
CA SER A 176 15.09 22.53 -1.22
C SER A 176 16.10 21.42 -1.45
N ASP A 177 16.86 21.02 -0.42
CA ASP A 177 17.83 19.94 -0.53
C ASP A 177 17.16 18.59 -0.82
N ILE A 178 15.90 18.43 -0.40
CA ILE A 178 15.06 17.26 -0.73
C ILE A 178 15.00 17.01 -2.24
N LEU A 179 14.95 18.06 -3.06
CA LEU A 179 14.78 17.92 -4.51
C LEU A 179 16.08 17.47 -5.21
N LYS A 180 17.24 17.82 -4.66
CA LYS A 180 18.56 17.42 -5.21
C LYS A 180 18.68 15.90 -5.36
N ARG A 181 18.06 15.16 -4.44
CA ARG A 181 18.04 13.70 -4.45
C ARG A 181 17.34 13.11 -5.69
N PHE A 182 16.31 13.79 -6.20
CA PHE A 182 15.53 13.34 -7.38
C PHE A 182 16.06 13.90 -8.70
N GLU A 183 16.78 15.03 -8.66
CA GLU A 183 17.43 15.61 -9.85
C GLU A 183 18.54 14.70 -10.42
N ASN A 184 19.22 13.94 -9.56
CA ASN A 184 20.33 13.05 -9.95
C ASN A 184 19.89 11.75 -10.63
N VAL A 185 18.59 11.39 -10.59
CA VAL A 185 18.06 10.14 -11.16
C VAL A 185 17.59 10.30 -12.59
N ASN A 186 17.29 11.53 -13.03
CA ASN A 186 16.86 11.86 -14.39
C ASN A 186 18.02 12.23 -15.34
N ARG A 187 19.26 11.86 -14.99
CA ARG A 187 20.46 12.03 -15.82
C ARG A 187 20.98 10.69 -16.33
#